data_AF-A0A1V9XKN9-F1
#
_entry.id   AF-A0A1V9XKN9-F1
#
_cell.length_a   1.000
_cell.length_b   1.000
_cell.length_c   1.000
_cell.angle_alpha   90.00
_cell.angle_beta   90.00
_cell.angle_gamma   90.00
#
_symmetry.space_group_name_H-M   'P 1'
#
loop_
_entity.id
_entity.type
_entity.pdbx_description
1 polymer ?
#
loop_
_entity_poly.entity_id
_entity_poly.type
_entity_poly.pdbx_seq_one_letter_code
_entity_poly.pdbx_strand_id
1 'polypeptide(L)'
;MTKWDYDKLPKQVIPELSRAPIEITVLRVKMIGVPSPKMALADFITPPDEADIVSAVIKLKEIQALRLERNGKVDLEDGDLTIIGRLMVHLPIDISHSKLIVLGFVFGCFEECVKIAACLSGRNFFVTFHDARQRDRLAEYSLLVQWARPYFSDAIMRMNIFNKFLKLNARKDRRELQKWASDNNLCLKTLMEAYYVYEELKLRLSSRGFVWTDAQKRDRIHPSMYTLFLMIALCGAYYPHYFVQQPINYDFASASVGGKNPVNTVVISGFPPRYAPLYEQLLRSTLKNCIKTNATFTWK
;
A
#
# COMPACT_ATOMS: atom_id res chain seq x y z
N MET A 1 -28.98 -16.16 -7.12
CA MET A 1 -29.33 -16.10 -5.68
C MET A 1 -30.71 -16.72 -5.53
N THR A 2 -30.81 -17.82 -4.80
CA THR A 2 -32.09 -18.53 -4.62
C THR A 2 -32.90 -17.91 -3.49
N LYS A 3 -34.20 -18.24 -3.38
CA LYS A 3 -35.07 -17.78 -2.28
C LYS A 3 -34.52 -18.20 -0.91
N TRP A 4 -33.97 -19.41 -0.82
CA TRP A 4 -33.32 -19.92 0.39
C TRP A 4 -32.07 -19.11 0.78
N ASP A 5 -31.29 -18.66 -0.20
CA ASP A 5 -30.15 -17.77 0.05
C ASP A 5 -30.62 -16.39 0.56
N TYR A 6 -31.73 -15.88 0.02
CA TYR A 6 -32.30 -14.58 0.41
C TYR A 6 -32.80 -14.59 1.86
N ASP A 7 -33.52 -15.65 2.27
CA ASP A 7 -34.08 -15.77 3.62
C ASP A 7 -32.99 -15.85 4.72
N LYS A 8 -31.75 -16.16 4.35
CA LYS A 8 -30.58 -16.19 5.25
C LYS A 8 -29.83 -14.87 5.34
N LEU A 9 -30.12 -13.90 4.48
CA LEU A 9 -29.43 -12.61 4.50
C LEU A 9 -29.87 -11.79 5.72
N PRO A 10 -28.94 -11.06 6.35
CA PRO A 10 -29.31 -10.12 7.39
C PRO A 10 -30.25 -9.05 6.81
N LYS A 11 -31.29 -8.69 7.57
CA LYS A 11 -32.30 -7.72 7.14
C LYS A 11 -31.71 -6.34 6.82
N GLN A 12 -30.58 -6.01 7.43
CA GLN A 12 -29.85 -4.76 7.22
C GLN A 12 -28.34 -5.05 7.17
N VAL A 13 -27.63 -4.27 6.38
CA VAL A 13 -26.16 -4.32 6.31
C VAL A 13 -25.60 -3.64 7.56
N ILE A 14 -24.52 -4.20 8.11
CA ILE A 14 -23.81 -3.60 9.24
C ILE A 14 -23.32 -2.19 8.83
N PRO A 15 -23.57 -1.15 9.64
CA PRO A 15 -23.13 0.22 9.36
C PRO A 15 -21.62 0.31 9.12
N GLU A 16 -21.20 1.29 8.32
CA GLU A 16 -19.78 1.50 8.00
C GLU A 16 -18.98 1.92 9.24
N LEU A 17 -19.57 2.71 10.14
CA LEU A 17 -18.92 3.18 11.36
C LEU A 17 -18.48 2.04 12.29
N SER A 18 -19.17 0.90 12.22
CA SER A 18 -18.86 -0.31 13.00
C SER A 18 -17.94 -1.29 12.26
N ARG A 19 -17.52 -0.97 11.03
CA ARG A 19 -16.69 -1.85 10.18
C ARG A 19 -15.39 -1.21 9.71
N ALA A 20 -15.35 0.11 9.67
CA ALA A 20 -14.22 0.88 9.15
C ALA A 20 -13.42 1.52 10.29
N PRO A 21 -12.11 1.75 10.09
CA PRO A 21 -11.30 2.52 11.04
C PRO A 21 -11.89 3.93 11.27
N ILE A 22 -12.04 4.34 12.53
CA ILE A 22 -12.75 5.56 12.92
C ILE A 22 -11.82 6.75 13.26
N GLU A 23 -10.52 6.64 12.99
CA GLU A 23 -9.53 7.66 13.36
C GLU A 23 -9.83 9.02 12.72
N ILE A 24 -10.20 9.02 11.44
CA ILE A 24 -10.59 10.26 10.74
C ILE A 24 -11.88 10.85 11.32
N THR A 25 -12.81 9.99 11.76
CA THR A 25 -14.08 10.39 12.39
C THR A 25 -13.80 11.04 13.75
N VAL A 26 -12.92 10.45 14.56
CA VAL A 26 -12.47 11.01 15.84
C VAL A 26 -11.82 12.39 15.63
N LEU A 27 -10.94 12.53 14.64
CA LEU A 27 -10.34 13.84 14.32
C LEU A 27 -11.38 14.88 13.86
N ARG A 28 -12.38 14.48 13.08
CA ARG A 28 -13.49 15.35 12.66
C ARG A 28 -14.32 15.83 13.86
N VAL A 29 -14.66 14.93 14.77
CA VAL A 29 -15.36 15.26 16.02
C VAL A 29 -14.55 16.26 16.86
N LYS A 30 -13.23 16.04 17.01
CA LYS A 30 -12.36 17.00 17.70
C LYS A 30 -12.28 18.34 16.99
N MET A 31 -12.34 18.37 15.66
CA MET A 31 -12.31 19.60 14.88
C MET A 31 -13.57 20.46 15.09
N ILE A 32 -14.72 19.84 15.37
CA ILE A 32 -15.99 20.53 15.70
C ILE A 32 -15.91 21.22 17.08
N GLY A 33 -14.99 20.79 17.96
CA GLY A 33 -14.80 21.37 19.29
C GLY A 33 -15.59 20.69 20.40
N VAL A 34 -16.06 19.46 20.18
CA VAL A 34 -16.73 18.68 21.23
C VAL A 34 -15.71 18.28 22.31
N PRO A 35 -16.08 18.30 23.62
CA PRO A 35 -15.16 17.98 24.69
C PRO A 35 -14.56 16.57 24.52
N SER A 36 -15.35 15.52 24.51
CA SER A 36 -14.84 14.14 24.43
C SER A 36 -15.32 13.44 23.17
N PRO A 37 -14.43 12.82 22.38
CA PRO A 37 -14.81 11.94 21.28
C PRO A 37 -15.77 10.83 21.71
N LYS A 38 -15.53 10.27 22.89
CA LYS A 38 -16.34 9.18 23.45
C LYS A 38 -17.78 9.62 23.66
N MET A 39 -17.98 10.78 24.28
CA MET A 39 -19.32 11.34 24.49
C MET A 39 -20.01 11.66 23.16
N ALA A 40 -19.29 12.27 22.22
CA ALA A 40 -19.85 12.65 20.94
C ALA A 40 -20.29 11.44 20.11
N LEU A 41 -19.49 10.38 20.09
CA LEU A 41 -19.75 9.17 19.31
C LEU A 41 -20.83 8.29 19.94
N ALA A 42 -21.06 8.40 21.26
CA ALA A 42 -22.14 7.70 21.94
C ALA A 42 -23.53 8.17 21.47
N ASP A 43 -23.66 9.44 21.06
CA ASP A 43 -24.92 10.03 20.59
C ASP A 43 -25.25 9.67 19.12
N PHE A 44 -24.42 8.88 18.44
CA PHE A 44 -24.64 8.51 17.05
C PHE A 44 -25.74 7.44 16.92
N ILE A 45 -26.41 7.37 15.76
CA ILE A 45 -27.48 6.38 15.47
C ILE A 45 -27.03 4.94 15.74
N THR A 46 -25.76 4.66 15.44
CA THR A 46 -25.11 3.40 15.80
C THR A 46 -23.74 3.75 16.39
N PRO A 47 -23.60 3.79 17.72
CA PRO A 47 -22.33 4.14 18.34
C PRO A 47 -21.29 3.04 18.06
N PRO A 48 -20.01 3.40 17.83
CA PRO A 48 -18.93 2.43 17.75
C PRO A 48 -18.58 1.90 19.15
N ASP A 49 -17.92 0.75 19.20
CA ASP A 49 -17.47 0.15 20.46
C ASP A 49 -16.44 1.06 21.16
N GLU A 50 -16.50 1.17 22.48
CA GLU A 50 -15.58 2.04 23.23
C GLU A 50 -14.11 1.64 23.03
N ALA A 51 -13.84 0.34 22.88
CA ALA A 51 -12.51 -0.19 22.62
C ALA A 51 -11.94 0.31 21.28
N ASP A 52 -12.78 0.46 20.26
CA ASP A 52 -12.40 0.99 18.96
C ASP A 52 -12.09 2.48 19.04
N ILE A 53 -12.86 3.24 19.83
CA ILE A 53 -12.59 4.66 20.08
C ILE A 53 -11.24 4.84 20.76
N VAL A 54 -10.97 4.07 21.83
CA VAL A 54 -9.70 4.14 22.56
C VAL A 54 -8.53 3.77 21.65
N SER A 55 -8.68 2.70 20.86
CA SER A 55 -7.66 2.24 19.91
C SER A 55 -7.41 3.29 18.81
N ALA A 56 -8.45 3.94 18.30
CA ALA A 56 -8.32 5.05 17.36
C ALA A 56 -7.58 6.24 17.98
N VAL A 57 -7.89 6.62 19.23
CA VAL A 57 -7.18 7.70 19.94
C VAL A 57 -5.71 7.37 20.17
N ILE A 58 -5.38 6.14 20.58
CA ILE A 58 -4.00 5.68 20.74
C ILE A 58 -3.25 5.81 19.42
N LYS A 59 -3.81 5.28 18.33
CA LYS A 59 -3.21 5.37 16.98
C LYS A 59 -3.03 6.82 16.52
N LEU A 60 -4.01 7.68 16.80
CA LEU A 60 -3.91 9.12 16.51
C LEU A 60 -2.79 9.81 17.30
N LYS A 61 -2.50 9.37 18.52
CA LYS A 61 -1.36 9.85 19.31
C LYS A 61 -0.04 9.33 18.74
N GLU A 62 0.03 8.06 18.33
CA GLU A 62 1.22 7.46 17.71
C GLU A 62 1.63 8.18 16.41
N ILE A 63 0.66 8.60 15.59
CA ILE A 63 0.92 9.39 14.37
C ILE A 63 1.06 10.89 14.64
N GLN A 64 1.02 11.33 15.90
CA GLN A 64 1.12 12.73 16.33
C GLN A 64 -0.01 13.64 15.82
N ALA A 65 -1.18 13.08 15.51
CA ALA A 65 -2.39 13.83 15.17
C ALA A 65 -3.10 14.38 16.42
N LEU A 66 -2.99 13.67 17.54
CA LEU A 66 -3.42 14.12 18.87
C LEU A 66 -2.20 14.21 19.80
N ARG A 67 -2.23 15.15 20.75
CA ARG A 67 -1.27 15.19 21.85
C ARG A 67 -1.56 14.07 22.84
N LEU A 68 -0.51 13.65 23.57
CA LEU A 68 -0.65 12.72 24.69
C LEU A 68 -1.42 13.36 25.86
N GLU A 69 -1.30 14.67 25.97
CA GLU A 69 -1.96 15.45 27.00
C GLU A 69 -3.24 16.09 26.48
N ARG A 70 -4.15 16.29 27.42
CA ARG A 70 -5.31 17.14 27.30
C ARG A 70 -5.30 18.15 28.44
N ASN A 71 -5.35 19.44 28.14
CA ASN A 71 -5.29 20.52 29.14
C ASN A 71 -4.08 20.37 30.11
N GLY A 72 -2.94 19.88 29.60
CA GLY A 72 -1.70 19.69 30.38
C GLY A 72 -1.69 18.45 31.29
N LYS A 73 -2.65 17.53 31.16
CA LYS A 73 -2.65 16.24 31.86
C LYS A 73 -2.64 15.09 30.87
N VAL A 74 -1.85 14.06 31.16
CA VAL A 74 -1.86 12.83 30.37
C VAL A 74 -3.24 12.19 30.46
N ASP A 75 -3.85 12.00 29.30
CA ASP A 75 -5.13 11.33 29.13
C ASP A 75 -4.90 10.21 28.12
N LEU A 76 -5.38 9.00 28.39
CA LEU A 76 -5.23 7.87 27.47
C LEU A 76 -6.37 7.83 26.44
N GLU A 77 -7.56 8.29 26.83
CA GLU A 77 -8.80 8.20 26.05
C GLU A 77 -9.09 9.48 25.25
N ASP A 78 -8.39 10.59 25.51
CA ASP A 78 -8.48 11.81 24.72
C ASP A 78 -7.13 12.54 24.58
N GLY A 79 -7.07 13.56 23.73
CA GLY A 79 -5.89 14.41 23.51
C GLY A 79 -6.23 15.68 22.74
N ASP A 80 -5.35 16.68 22.84
CA ASP A 80 -5.52 17.93 22.10
C ASP A 80 -5.12 17.81 20.63
N LEU A 81 -5.90 18.42 19.74
CA LEU A 81 -5.69 18.34 18.29
C LEU A 81 -4.42 19.09 17.86
N THR A 82 -3.49 18.38 17.21
CA THR A 82 -2.24 18.98 16.70
C THR A 82 -2.45 19.67 15.35
N ILE A 83 -1.44 20.41 14.87
CA ILE A 83 -1.45 21.00 13.52
C ILE A 83 -1.51 19.89 12.46
N ILE A 84 -0.78 18.79 12.68
CA ILE A 84 -0.79 17.60 11.82
C ILE A 84 -2.19 16.99 11.79
N GLY A 85 -2.82 16.81 12.95
CA GLY A 85 -4.19 16.28 13.03
C GLY A 85 -5.21 17.15 12.29
N ARG A 86 -5.11 18.49 12.41
CA ARG A 86 -5.95 19.43 11.63
C ARG A 86 -5.75 19.27 10.13
N LEU A 87 -4.51 19.08 9.68
CA LEU A 87 -4.21 18.84 8.27
C LEU A 87 -4.84 17.53 7.78
N MET A 88 -4.70 16.44 8.54
CA MET A 88 -5.19 15.11 8.19
C MET A 88 -6.71 15.09 7.92
N VAL A 89 -7.51 15.78 8.73
CA VAL A 89 -8.98 15.87 8.56
C VAL A 89 -9.38 16.36 7.17
N HIS A 90 -8.54 17.19 6.57
CA HIS A 90 -8.82 17.84 5.31
C HIS A 90 -8.35 17.06 4.08
N LEU A 91 -7.53 16.02 4.24
CA LEU A 91 -7.06 15.24 3.10
C LEU A 91 -8.00 14.05 2.85
N PRO A 92 -8.40 13.76 1.60
CA PRO A 92 -9.30 12.66 1.27
C PRO A 92 -8.55 11.31 1.19
N ILE A 93 -7.68 11.05 2.16
CA ILE A 93 -6.80 9.87 2.21
C ILE A 93 -6.68 9.38 3.65
N ASP A 94 -6.14 8.17 3.83
CA ASP A 94 -5.87 7.62 5.15
C ASP A 94 -4.89 8.50 5.97
N ILE A 95 -4.97 8.40 7.30
CA ILE A 95 -4.10 9.08 8.25
C ILE A 95 -2.61 8.73 8.04
N SER A 96 -2.29 7.48 7.70
CA SER A 96 -0.90 7.07 7.41
C SER A 96 -0.34 7.74 6.15
N HIS A 97 -1.14 7.83 5.08
CA HIS A 97 -0.76 8.54 3.85
C HIS A 97 -0.64 10.05 4.07
N SER A 98 -1.48 10.62 4.93
CA SER A 98 -1.37 12.03 5.32
C SER A 98 -0.07 12.30 6.08
N LYS A 99 0.34 11.40 6.99
CA LYS A 99 1.64 11.47 7.69
C LYS A 99 2.81 11.40 6.70
N LEU A 100 2.72 10.56 5.67
CA LEU A 100 3.72 10.48 4.60
C LEU A 100 3.94 11.83 3.91
N ILE A 101 2.85 12.56 3.60
CA ILE A 101 2.95 13.88 2.96
C ILE A 101 3.65 14.89 3.88
N VAL A 102 3.34 14.88 5.18
CA VAL A 102 3.98 15.76 6.17
C VAL A 102 5.47 15.45 6.29
N LEU A 103 5.84 14.17 6.40
CA LEU A 103 7.25 13.76 6.44
C LEU A 103 7.98 14.12 5.13
N GLY A 104 7.32 13.95 3.99
CA GLY A 104 7.85 14.36 2.69
C GLY A 104 8.16 15.85 2.62
N PHE A 105 7.32 16.69 3.23
CA PHE A 105 7.58 18.12 3.36
C PHE A 105 8.82 18.40 4.21
N VAL A 106 8.97 17.73 5.35
CA VAL A 106 10.13 17.90 6.26
C VAL A 106 11.44 17.46 5.61
N PHE A 107 11.43 16.34 4.88
CA PHE A 107 12.62 15.77 4.25
C PHE A 107 12.91 16.29 2.83
N GLY A 108 12.09 17.20 2.30
CA GLY A 108 12.28 17.77 0.96
C GLY A 108 11.90 16.85 -0.22
N CYS A 109 11.09 15.81 0.03
CA CYS A 109 10.53 14.90 -0.99
C CYS A 109 8.99 14.99 -1.06
N PHE A 110 8.46 16.20 -0.90
CA PHE A 110 7.03 16.48 -0.77
C PHE A 110 6.21 15.99 -1.97
N GLU A 111 6.58 16.37 -3.19
CA GLU A 111 5.79 16.04 -4.38
C GLU A 111 5.70 14.52 -4.61
N GLU A 112 6.81 13.82 -4.39
CA GLU A 112 6.92 12.37 -4.52
C GLU A 112 6.09 11.65 -3.45
N CYS A 113 6.12 12.15 -2.21
CA CYS A 113 5.24 11.65 -1.15
C CYS A 113 3.76 11.87 -1.47
N VAL A 114 3.37 13.01 -2.07
CA VAL A 114 1.98 13.23 -2.49
C VAL A 114 1.57 12.29 -3.62
N LYS A 115 2.45 12.06 -4.61
CA LYS A 115 2.21 11.07 -5.68
C LYS A 115 2.04 9.67 -5.10
N ILE A 116 2.93 9.25 -4.20
CA ILE A 116 2.84 7.95 -3.53
C ILE A 116 1.53 7.83 -2.76
N ALA A 117 1.18 8.83 -1.96
CA ALA A 117 -0.07 8.85 -1.20
C ALA A 117 -1.30 8.68 -2.10
N ALA A 118 -1.35 9.38 -3.24
CA ALA A 118 -2.42 9.23 -4.23
C ALA A 118 -2.45 7.81 -4.84
N CYS A 119 -1.28 7.24 -5.16
CA CYS A 119 -1.17 5.91 -5.75
C CYS A 119 -1.51 4.76 -4.80
N LEU A 120 -1.33 4.96 -3.50
CA LEU A 120 -1.60 3.95 -2.46
C LEU A 120 -3.02 4.05 -1.90
N SER A 121 -3.68 5.20 -2.03
CA SER A 121 -5.09 5.38 -1.61
C SER A 121 -6.08 4.59 -2.47
N GLY A 122 -5.69 4.26 -3.71
CA GLY A 122 -6.51 3.52 -4.66
C GLY A 122 -6.19 2.03 -4.75
N ARG A 123 -6.85 1.36 -5.70
CA ARG A 123 -6.61 -0.06 -6.01
C ARG A 123 -5.22 -0.26 -6.65
N ASN A 124 -4.82 -1.52 -6.78
CA ASN A 124 -3.59 -1.85 -7.48
C ASN A 124 -3.68 -1.48 -8.99
N PHE A 125 -2.59 -0.98 -9.55
CA PHE A 125 -2.51 -0.55 -10.95
C PHE A 125 -2.47 -1.72 -11.93
N PHE A 126 -2.04 -2.91 -11.50
CA PHE A 126 -1.88 -4.05 -12.39
C PHE A 126 -3.20 -4.78 -12.64
N VAL A 127 -3.39 -5.22 -13.89
CA VAL A 127 -4.53 -6.03 -14.30
C VAL A 127 -4.41 -7.44 -13.70
N THR A 128 -5.47 -7.92 -13.06
CA THR A 128 -5.53 -9.30 -12.58
C THR A 128 -6.05 -10.20 -13.70
N PHE A 129 -5.20 -11.05 -14.26
CA PHE A 129 -5.60 -12.06 -15.24
C PHE A 129 -6.22 -13.26 -14.51
N HIS A 130 -7.46 -13.63 -14.85
CA HIS A 130 -8.12 -14.81 -14.29
C HIS A 130 -7.82 -16.10 -15.06
N ASP A 131 -7.46 -16.00 -16.34
CA ASP A 131 -7.07 -17.16 -17.15
C ASP A 131 -5.56 -17.43 -17.04
N ALA A 132 -5.20 -18.64 -16.60
CA ALA A 132 -3.82 -19.08 -16.47
C ALA A 132 -3.09 -19.17 -17.82
N ARG A 133 -3.81 -19.33 -18.94
CA ARG A 133 -3.22 -19.43 -20.29
C ARG A 133 -2.74 -18.10 -20.85
N GLN A 134 -3.27 -16.99 -20.34
CA GLN A 134 -2.89 -15.63 -20.76
C GLN A 134 -1.78 -15.03 -19.90
N ARG A 135 -1.28 -15.79 -18.91
CA ARG A 135 -0.43 -15.29 -17.84
C ARG A 135 1.01 -15.77 -18.02
N ASP A 136 1.79 -15.04 -18.81
CA ASP A 136 3.24 -15.16 -18.75
C ASP A 136 3.75 -14.51 -17.45
N ARG A 137 3.80 -15.31 -16.38
CA ARG A 137 4.20 -14.85 -15.05
C ARG A 137 5.63 -14.33 -15.01
N LEU A 138 6.51 -14.82 -15.89
CA LEU A 138 7.91 -14.37 -15.93
C LEU A 138 8.01 -12.98 -16.56
N ALA A 139 7.29 -12.75 -17.66
CA ALA A 139 7.20 -11.43 -18.27
C ALA A 139 6.54 -10.41 -17.32
N GLU A 140 5.45 -10.80 -16.64
CA GLU A 140 4.78 -9.97 -15.63
C GLU A 140 5.74 -9.59 -14.49
N TYR A 141 6.43 -10.57 -13.91
CA TYR A 141 7.40 -10.33 -12.85
C TYR A 141 8.57 -9.45 -13.31
N SER A 142 9.09 -9.68 -14.52
CA SER A 142 10.17 -8.86 -15.08
C SER A 142 9.77 -7.39 -15.23
N LEU A 143 8.53 -7.13 -15.67
CA LEU A 143 7.99 -5.76 -15.75
C LEU A 143 7.86 -5.12 -14.36
N LEU A 144 7.35 -5.85 -13.36
CA LEU A 144 7.28 -5.36 -11.99
C LEU A 144 8.66 -4.98 -11.44
N VAL A 145 9.64 -5.86 -11.61
CA VAL A 145 11.03 -5.61 -11.19
C VAL A 145 11.61 -4.39 -11.91
N GLN A 146 11.34 -4.23 -13.21
CA GLN A 146 11.80 -3.07 -13.97
C GLN A 146 11.27 -1.75 -13.38
N TRP A 147 9.98 -1.70 -13.01
CA TRP A 147 9.38 -0.52 -12.40
C TRP A 147 9.84 -0.27 -10.97
N ALA A 148 10.15 -1.33 -10.22
CA ALA A 148 10.58 -1.26 -8.83
C ALA A 148 12.07 -0.90 -8.67
N ARG A 149 12.88 -1.01 -9.74
CA ARG A 149 14.31 -0.69 -9.69
C ARG A 149 14.57 0.80 -9.39
N PRO A 150 15.71 1.09 -8.73
CA PRO A 150 16.67 0.14 -8.16
C PRO A 150 16.32 -0.36 -6.75
N TYR A 151 15.21 0.10 -6.15
CA TYR A 151 14.98 -0.01 -4.71
C TYR A 151 14.04 -1.12 -4.27
N PHE A 152 13.36 -1.78 -5.22
CA PHE A 152 12.47 -2.91 -4.96
C PHE A 152 11.34 -2.59 -3.95
N SER A 153 10.80 -1.38 -4.01
CA SER A 153 9.68 -0.93 -3.17
C SER A 153 8.41 -0.74 -3.99
N ASP A 154 7.31 -1.32 -3.54
CA ASP A 154 6.01 -1.22 -4.22
C ASP A 154 5.47 0.22 -4.30
N ALA A 155 5.69 1.01 -3.25
CA ALA A 155 5.31 2.42 -3.22
C ALA A 155 6.07 3.22 -4.30
N ILE A 156 7.37 2.97 -4.41
CA ILE A 156 8.22 3.61 -5.43
C ILE A 156 7.88 3.10 -6.83
N MET A 157 7.63 1.80 -6.98
CA MET A 157 7.19 1.19 -8.23
C MET A 157 5.93 1.89 -8.76
N ARG A 158 4.89 2.03 -7.92
CA ARG A 158 3.67 2.73 -8.28
C ARG A 158 3.90 4.19 -8.62
N MET A 159 4.75 4.88 -7.85
CA MET A 159 5.14 6.27 -8.16
C MET A 159 5.85 6.38 -9.52
N ASN A 160 6.75 5.45 -9.86
CA ASN A 160 7.46 5.45 -11.14
C ASN A 160 6.50 5.26 -12.32
N ILE A 161 5.57 4.31 -12.19
CA ILE A 161 4.49 4.10 -13.17
C ILE A 161 3.64 5.37 -13.31
N PHE A 162 3.24 5.96 -12.18
CA PHE A 162 2.42 7.16 -12.17
C PHE A 162 3.15 8.38 -12.76
N ASN A 163 4.45 8.54 -12.52
CA ASN A 163 5.28 9.57 -13.15
C ASN A 163 5.31 9.41 -14.67
N LYS A 164 5.41 8.18 -15.18
CA LYS A 164 5.33 7.91 -16.63
C LYS A 164 3.93 8.22 -17.16
N PHE A 165 2.89 7.80 -16.44
CA PHE A 165 1.50 8.10 -16.76
C PHE A 165 1.25 9.61 -16.86
N LEU A 166 1.69 10.42 -15.89
CA LEU A 166 1.53 11.88 -15.90
C LEU A 166 2.14 12.52 -17.16
N LYS A 167 3.34 12.07 -17.57
CA LYS A 167 4.02 12.57 -18.79
C LYS A 167 3.24 12.24 -20.06
N LEU A 168 2.65 11.04 -20.14
CA LEU A 168 1.84 10.63 -21.30
C LEU A 168 0.47 11.29 -21.30
N ASN A 169 -0.19 11.36 -20.14
CA ASN A 169 -1.50 11.98 -19.97
C ASN A 169 -1.47 13.49 -20.32
N ALA A 170 -0.35 14.18 -20.04
CA ALA A 170 -0.14 15.58 -20.42
C ALA A 170 -0.18 15.82 -21.94
N ARG A 171 0.16 14.82 -22.76
CA ARG A 171 0.10 14.90 -24.24
C ARG A 171 -1.32 14.84 -24.78
N LYS A 172 -2.29 14.44 -23.94
CA LYS A 172 -3.72 14.28 -24.29
C LYS A 172 -3.97 13.29 -25.45
N ASP A 173 -3.02 12.40 -25.74
CA ASP A 173 -3.23 11.28 -26.68
C ASP A 173 -3.75 10.04 -25.95
N ARG A 174 -5.06 9.82 -26.05
CA ARG A 174 -5.73 8.67 -25.41
C ARG A 174 -5.31 7.34 -26.04
N ARG A 175 -4.97 7.28 -27.33
CA ARG A 175 -4.59 6.04 -28.01
C ARG A 175 -3.20 5.61 -27.58
N GLU A 176 -2.25 6.55 -27.53
CA GLU A 176 -0.90 6.29 -26.99
C GLU A 176 -0.99 5.81 -25.54
N LEU A 177 -1.80 6.48 -24.72
CA LEU A 177 -1.97 6.14 -23.31
C LEU A 177 -2.58 4.75 -23.10
N GLN A 178 -3.61 4.40 -23.88
CA GLN A 178 -4.25 3.09 -23.81
C GLN A 178 -3.32 1.97 -24.30
N LYS A 179 -2.57 2.22 -25.38
CA LYS A 179 -1.55 1.27 -25.87
C LYS A 179 -0.48 1.04 -24.80
N TRP A 180 0.07 2.12 -24.23
CA TRP A 180 1.08 2.03 -23.17
C TRP A 180 0.58 1.25 -21.95
N ALA A 181 -0.66 1.50 -21.51
CA ALA A 181 -1.25 0.77 -20.38
C ALA A 181 -1.38 -0.73 -20.68
N SER A 182 -1.87 -1.09 -21.88
CA SER A 182 -1.96 -2.49 -22.32
C SER A 182 -0.59 -3.16 -22.39
N ASP A 183 0.41 -2.49 -22.98
CA ASP A 183 1.78 -3.03 -23.14
C ASP A 183 2.47 -3.27 -21.78
N ASN A 184 2.02 -2.60 -20.70
CA ASN A 184 2.59 -2.72 -19.35
C ASN A 184 1.68 -3.50 -18.37
N ASN A 185 0.60 -4.13 -18.85
CA ASN A 185 -0.40 -4.83 -18.01
C ASN A 185 -1.03 -3.93 -16.92
N LEU A 186 -1.30 -2.67 -17.25
CA LEU A 186 -1.84 -1.67 -16.33
C LEU A 186 -3.33 -1.38 -16.59
N CYS A 187 -4.07 -1.18 -15.51
CA CYS A 187 -5.46 -0.73 -15.52
C CYS A 187 -5.51 0.81 -15.61
N LEU A 188 -5.81 1.32 -16.82
CA LEU A 188 -5.91 2.76 -17.05
C LEU A 188 -6.96 3.44 -16.15
N LYS A 189 -8.06 2.74 -15.83
CA LYS A 189 -9.10 3.26 -14.94
C LYS A 189 -8.53 3.57 -13.55
N THR A 190 -7.75 2.65 -12.97
CA THR A 190 -7.17 2.83 -11.64
C THR A 190 -6.08 3.90 -11.62
N LEU A 191 -5.32 4.05 -12.72
CA LEU A 191 -4.38 5.17 -12.88
C LEU A 191 -5.10 6.53 -12.93
N MET A 192 -6.25 6.60 -13.60
CA MET A 192 -7.08 7.81 -13.62
C MET A 192 -7.68 8.11 -12.24
N GLU A 193 -8.12 7.11 -11.49
CA GLU A 193 -8.58 7.27 -10.10
C GLU A 193 -7.46 7.89 -9.23
N ALA A 194 -6.23 7.36 -9.33
CA ALA A 194 -5.07 7.92 -8.63
C ALA A 194 -4.75 9.36 -9.09
N TYR A 195 -4.94 9.67 -10.38
CA TYR A 195 -4.77 11.02 -10.92
C TYR A 195 -5.75 12.03 -10.32
N TYR A 196 -7.03 11.66 -10.19
CA TYR A 196 -8.01 12.55 -9.57
C TYR A 196 -7.73 12.78 -8.09
N VAL A 197 -7.32 11.74 -7.36
CA VAL A 197 -6.88 11.89 -5.95
C VAL A 197 -5.66 12.81 -5.86
N TYR A 198 -4.69 12.64 -6.76
CA TYR A 198 -3.49 13.48 -6.80
C TYR A 198 -3.83 14.96 -7.04
N GLU A 199 -4.67 15.29 -8.01
CA GLU A 199 -5.08 16.68 -8.29
C GLU A 199 -5.89 17.28 -7.13
N GLU A 200 -6.76 16.51 -6.48
CA GLU A 200 -7.48 16.95 -5.29
C GLU A 200 -6.54 17.22 -4.11
N LEU A 201 -5.55 16.36 -3.87
CA LEU A 201 -4.50 16.59 -2.88
C LEU A 201 -3.73 17.88 -3.18
N LYS A 202 -3.36 18.11 -4.45
CA LYS A 202 -2.68 19.35 -4.86
C LYS A 202 -3.49 20.58 -4.51
N LEU A 203 -4.78 20.57 -4.82
CA LEU A 203 -5.67 21.69 -4.53
C LEU A 203 -5.73 21.98 -3.02
N ARG A 204 -5.99 20.96 -2.21
CA ARG A 204 -6.18 21.11 -0.75
C ARG A 204 -4.91 21.45 0.01
N LEU A 205 -3.75 20.97 -0.45
CA LEU A 205 -2.45 21.30 0.13
C LEU A 205 -2.04 22.73 -0.24
N SER A 206 -2.23 23.14 -1.50
CA SER A 206 -1.93 24.51 -1.94
C SER A 206 -2.77 25.54 -1.20
N SER A 207 -4.06 25.25 -0.98
CA SER A 207 -4.96 26.13 -0.20
C SER A 207 -4.54 26.30 1.26
N ARG A 208 -3.61 25.47 1.75
CA ARG A 208 -3.09 25.48 3.13
C ARG A 208 -1.64 25.96 3.21
N GLY A 209 -1.13 26.57 2.14
CA GLY A 209 0.20 27.18 2.10
C GLY A 209 1.34 26.21 1.80
N PHE A 210 1.07 24.96 1.41
CA PHE A 210 2.13 24.07 0.91
C PHE A 210 2.58 24.53 -0.48
N VAL A 211 3.89 24.74 -0.62
CA VAL A 211 4.50 25.19 -1.88
C VAL A 211 5.03 23.97 -2.64
N TRP A 212 4.59 23.85 -3.89
CA TRP A 212 5.13 22.86 -4.83
C TRP A 212 6.53 23.30 -5.24
N THR A 213 7.54 22.57 -4.78
CA THR A 213 8.94 22.91 -5.02
C THR A 213 9.28 22.66 -6.48
N ASP A 214 9.82 23.70 -7.13
CA ASP A 214 10.25 23.64 -8.51
C ASP A 214 11.32 22.56 -8.70
N ALA A 215 11.25 21.82 -9.80
CA ALA A 215 12.12 20.66 -10.07
C ALA A 215 13.61 21.03 -9.99
N GLN A 216 13.96 22.30 -10.27
CA GLN A 216 15.33 22.83 -10.24
C GLN A 216 16.00 22.82 -8.86
N LYS A 217 15.25 22.78 -7.74
CA LYS A 217 15.85 22.60 -6.41
C LYS A 217 16.20 21.14 -6.12
N ARG A 218 15.57 20.18 -6.82
CA ARG A 218 15.80 18.73 -6.63
C ARG A 218 17.19 18.31 -7.13
N ASP A 219 17.68 18.96 -8.18
CA ASP A 219 18.99 18.67 -8.78
C ASP A 219 20.19 19.01 -7.87
N ARG A 220 19.94 19.69 -6.74
CA ARG A 220 20.99 20.01 -5.75
C ARG A 220 21.27 18.85 -4.78
N ILE A 221 20.36 17.89 -4.64
CA ILE A 221 20.51 16.75 -3.73
C ILE A 221 21.00 15.55 -4.54
N HIS A 222 22.06 14.89 -4.06
CA HIS A 222 22.55 13.69 -4.71
C HIS A 222 21.46 12.59 -4.75
N PRO A 223 21.25 11.88 -5.88
CA PRO A 223 20.14 10.93 -6.05
C PRO A 223 20.02 9.85 -4.96
N SER A 224 21.15 9.39 -4.40
CA SER A 224 21.16 8.42 -3.29
C SER A 224 20.60 8.99 -2.00
N MET A 225 20.91 10.25 -1.67
CA MET A 225 20.41 10.95 -0.48
C MET A 225 18.92 11.22 -0.60
N TYR A 226 18.49 11.67 -1.78
CA TYR A 226 17.08 11.88 -2.08
C TYR A 226 16.24 10.61 -1.85
N THR A 227 16.77 9.46 -2.28
CA THR A 227 16.10 8.17 -2.09
C THR A 227 16.07 7.77 -0.61
N LEU A 228 17.18 7.92 0.11
CA LEU A 228 17.23 7.62 1.53
C LEU A 228 16.15 8.41 2.29
N PHE A 229 15.99 9.69 1.98
CA PHE A 229 14.94 10.53 2.57
C PHE A 229 13.52 10.05 2.23
N LEU A 230 13.27 9.63 1.00
CA LEU A 230 11.99 9.05 0.61
C LEU A 230 11.68 7.75 1.36
N MET A 231 12.68 6.88 1.55
CA MET A 231 12.53 5.65 2.33
C MET A 231 12.32 5.94 3.81
N ILE A 232 13.04 6.90 4.39
CA ILE A 232 12.83 7.34 5.78
C ILE A 232 11.40 7.86 5.94
N ALA A 233 10.89 8.66 5.00
CA ALA A 233 9.52 9.16 5.03
C ALA A 233 8.50 8.01 4.98
N LEU A 234 8.70 7.02 4.09
CA LEU A 234 7.87 5.81 4.02
C LEU A 234 7.90 5.03 5.33
N CYS A 235 9.09 4.70 5.85
CA CYS A 235 9.22 3.97 7.11
C CYS A 235 8.56 4.73 8.27
N GLY A 236 8.77 6.05 8.37
CA GLY A 236 8.18 6.87 9.43
C GLY A 236 6.65 7.01 9.33
N ALA A 237 6.10 6.96 8.12
CA ALA A 237 4.66 7.03 7.88
C ALA A 237 3.93 5.74 8.27
N TYR A 238 4.54 4.58 7.97
CA TYR A 238 3.95 3.26 8.19
C TYR A 238 4.41 2.56 9.48
N TYR A 239 5.34 3.13 10.24
CA TYR A 239 5.67 2.65 11.58
C TYR A 239 4.40 2.60 12.47
N PRO A 240 4.16 1.52 13.25
CA PRO A 240 5.08 0.42 13.59
C PRO A 240 4.95 -0.84 12.71
N HIS A 241 4.35 -0.75 11.52
CA HIS A 241 4.16 -1.89 10.63
C HIS A 241 5.46 -2.23 9.88
N TYR A 242 6.36 -2.94 10.56
CA TYR A 242 7.58 -3.47 9.97
C TYR A 242 7.67 -4.99 10.10
N PHE A 243 8.44 -5.60 9.21
CA PHE A 243 8.79 -7.01 9.27
C PHE A 243 10.31 -7.13 9.28
N VAL A 244 10.84 -7.92 10.20
CA VAL A 244 12.27 -8.25 10.25
C VAL A 244 12.46 -9.59 9.56
N GLN A 245 13.14 -9.58 8.42
CA GLN A 245 13.50 -10.81 7.74
C GLN A 245 14.56 -11.55 8.56
N GLN A 246 14.19 -12.72 9.08
CA GLN A 246 15.14 -13.62 9.71
C GLN A 246 16.01 -14.31 8.66
N PRO A 247 17.27 -14.65 8.98
CA PRO A 247 18.11 -15.43 8.08
C PRO A 247 17.40 -16.74 7.73
N ILE A 248 17.47 -17.14 6.46
CA ILE A 248 16.91 -18.42 6.01
C ILE A 248 17.62 -19.53 6.80
N ASN A 249 16.88 -20.22 7.66
CA ASN A 249 17.42 -21.37 8.38
C ASN A 249 17.64 -22.50 7.37
N TYR A 250 18.91 -22.78 7.06
CA TYR A 250 19.30 -23.79 6.09
C TYR A 250 18.81 -25.18 6.49
N ASP A 251 18.80 -25.51 7.78
CA ASP A 251 18.38 -26.82 8.27
C ASP A 251 16.88 -27.02 8.06
N PHE A 252 16.07 -25.99 8.31
CA PHE A 252 14.63 -26.02 8.04
C PHE A 252 14.33 -26.08 6.54
N ALA A 253 15.06 -25.30 5.73
CA ALA A 253 14.93 -25.32 4.28
C ALA A 253 15.34 -26.69 3.71
N SER A 254 16.43 -27.27 4.20
CA SER A 254 16.94 -28.60 3.86
C SER A 254 15.93 -29.70 4.26
N ALA A 255 15.38 -29.66 5.48
CA ALA A 255 14.34 -30.57 5.92
C ALA A 255 13.09 -30.50 5.03
N SER A 256 12.71 -29.29 4.61
CA SER A 256 11.56 -29.08 3.73
C SER A 256 11.75 -29.66 2.32
N VAL A 257 12.99 -29.74 1.83
CA VAL A 257 13.38 -30.36 0.54
C VAL A 257 13.90 -31.80 0.68
N GLY A 258 13.68 -32.44 1.83
CA GLY A 258 14.07 -33.84 2.07
C GLY A 258 15.59 -34.07 2.16
N GLY A 259 16.33 -33.11 2.74
CA GLY A 259 17.79 -33.18 2.92
C GLY A 259 18.61 -32.80 1.68
N LYS A 260 17.96 -32.35 0.60
CA LYS A 260 18.64 -31.91 -0.62
C LYS A 260 19.04 -30.42 -0.55
N ASN A 261 19.84 -29.96 -1.52
CA ASN A 261 20.32 -28.58 -1.54
C ASN A 261 19.17 -27.60 -1.85
N PRO A 262 18.75 -26.73 -0.92
CA PRO A 262 17.60 -25.84 -1.10
C PRO A 262 17.79 -24.79 -2.20
N VAL A 263 19.02 -24.57 -2.68
CA VAL A 263 19.35 -23.59 -3.73
C VAL A 263 19.23 -24.18 -5.14
N ASN A 264 19.14 -25.51 -5.25
CA ASN A 264 19.09 -26.24 -6.51
C ASN A 264 17.90 -27.20 -6.61
N THR A 265 17.24 -27.50 -5.49
CA THR A 265 16.17 -28.49 -5.44
C THR A 265 14.82 -27.87 -5.73
N VAL A 266 14.06 -28.49 -6.64
CA VAL A 266 12.65 -28.18 -6.90
C VAL A 266 11.79 -29.26 -6.23
N VAL A 267 10.92 -28.85 -5.31
CA VAL A 267 9.93 -29.73 -4.66
C VAL A 267 8.60 -29.58 -5.39
N ILE A 268 8.06 -30.68 -5.89
CA ILE A 268 6.74 -30.72 -6.53
C ILE A 268 5.81 -31.50 -5.61
N SER A 269 4.86 -30.78 -5.02
CA SER A 269 3.90 -31.32 -4.06
C SER A 269 2.58 -31.73 -4.71
N GLY A 270 1.95 -32.80 -4.21
CA GLY A 270 0.59 -33.18 -4.60
C GLY A 270 0.50 -34.02 -5.88
N PHE A 271 1.62 -34.59 -6.33
CA PHE A 271 1.67 -35.53 -7.44
C PHE A 271 1.57 -36.97 -6.93
N PRO A 272 0.85 -37.88 -7.62
CA PRO A 272 0.84 -39.28 -7.22
C PRO A 272 2.27 -39.87 -7.30
N PRO A 273 2.79 -40.51 -6.23
CA PRO A 273 4.21 -40.86 -6.11
C PRO A 273 4.77 -41.73 -7.24
N ARG A 274 3.92 -42.56 -7.85
CA ARG A 274 4.31 -43.50 -8.92
C ARG A 274 4.51 -42.85 -10.29
N TYR A 275 3.81 -41.75 -10.58
CA TYR A 275 3.84 -41.12 -11.90
C TYR A 275 4.76 -39.90 -11.93
N ALA A 276 5.12 -39.35 -10.77
CA ALA A 276 5.90 -38.12 -10.66
C ALA A 276 7.25 -38.17 -11.43
N PRO A 277 8.07 -39.25 -11.36
CA PRO A 277 9.33 -39.32 -12.10
C PRO A 277 9.19 -39.29 -13.63
N LEU A 278 8.03 -39.71 -14.17
CA LEU A 278 7.78 -39.75 -15.62
C LEU A 278 7.66 -38.36 -16.23
N TYR A 279 7.25 -37.36 -15.43
CA TYR A 279 7.09 -35.98 -15.88
C TYR A 279 8.35 -35.13 -15.70
N GLU A 280 9.43 -35.69 -15.14
CA GLU A 280 10.62 -34.92 -14.82
C GLU A 280 11.25 -34.27 -16.06
N GLN A 281 11.33 -34.99 -17.19
CA GLN A 281 11.87 -34.44 -18.44
C GLN A 281 11.01 -33.30 -19.00
N LEU A 282 9.68 -33.42 -18.93
CA LEU A 282 8.75 -32.37 -19.37
C LEU A 282 8.82 -31.13 -18.47
N LEU A 283 8.96 -31.33 -17.16
CA LEU A 283 9.11 -30.26 -16.19
C LEU A 283 10.46 -29.54 -16.36
N ARG A 284 11.54 -30.29 -16.62
CA ARG A 284 12.85 -29.72 -16.95
C ARG A 284 12.82 -28.90 -18.24
N SER A 285 12.09 -29.34 -19.27
CA SER A 285 11.99 -28.59 -20.52
C SER A 285 11.16 -27.32 -20.38
N THR A 286 10.03 -27.38 -19.68
CA THR A 286 9.16 -26.22 -19.42
C THR A 286 9.82 -25.18 -18.50
N LEU A 287 10.61 -25.62 -17.52
CA LEU A 287 11.26 -24.76 -16.55
C LEU A 287 12.73 -24.45 -16.90
N LYS A 288 13.19 -24.76 -18.11
CA LYS A 288 14.59 -24.60 -18.55
C LYS A 288 15.15 -23.18 -18.34
N ASN A 289 14.29 -22.16 -18.43
CA ASN A 289 14.68 -20.76 -18.24
C ASN A 289 14.67 -20.31 -16.76
N CYS A 290 14.09 -21.11 -15.87
CA CYS A 290 13.89 -20.79 -14.45
C CYS A 290 14.83 -21.56 -13.52
N ILE A 291 15.47 -22.62 -14.04
CA ILE A 291 16.16 -23.62 -13.26
C ILE A 291 17.63 -23.70 -13.68
N LYS A 292 18.54 -23.84 -12.72
CA LYS A 292 19.96 -24.10 -13.00
C LYS A 292 20.14 -25.46 -13.67
N THR A 293 21.11 -25.58 -14.57
CA THR A 293 21.40 -26.83 -15.31
C THR A 293 21.59 -28.06 -14.43
N ASN A 294 22.01 -27.89 -13.18
CA ASN A 294 22.24 -28.96 -12.20
C ASN A 294 21.07 -29.21 -11.22
N ALA A 295 19.89 -28.64 -11.44
CA ALA A 295 18.81 -28.74 -10.47
C ALA A 295 18.29 -30.16 -10.25
N THR A 296 17.95 -30.44 -9.00
CA THR A 296 17.44 -31.73 -8.54
C THR A 296 15.94 -31.64 -8.31
N PHE A 297 15.18 -32.66 -8.73
CA PHE A 297 13.74 -32.71 -8.49
C PHE A 297 13.46 -33.62 -7.28
N THR A 298 12.45 -33.23 -6.51
CA THR A 298 11.91 -33.96 -5.36
C THR A 298 10.41 -33.93 -5.40
N TRP A 299 9.80 -35.01 -4.94
CA TRP A 299 8.36 -35.23 -5.03
C TRP A 299 7.83 -35.37 -3.60
N LYS A 300 6.81 -34.59 -3.25
CA LYS A 300 6.22 -34.56 -1.90
C LYS A 300 4.70 -34.73 -1.95
#